data_AF-A0A1H8Y6I9-F1
#
_entry.id   AF-A0A1H8Y6I9-F1
#
_cell.length_a   1.000
_cell.length_b   1.000
_cell.length_c   1.000
_cell.angle_alpha   90.00
_cell.angle_beta   90.00
_cell.angle_gamma   90.00
#
_symmetry.space_group_name_H-M   'P 1'
#
loop_
_entity.id
_entity.type
_entity.pdbx_description
1 polymer ?
#
loop_
_entity_poly.entity_id
_entity_poly.type
_entity_poly.pdbx_seq_one_letter_code
_entity_poly.pdbx_strand_id
1 'polypeptide(L)' 'MMKVGDKVPSATLYTMGPQGSTTVSTEEVFAPNKKVVAFALPGAFTPT' A
#
# COMPACT_ATOMS: atom_id res chain seq x y z
N MET A 1 2.91 4.31 -17.42
CA MET A 1 3.97 4.95 -16.61
C MET A 1 3.29 5.90 -15.64
N MET A 2 3.59 5.81 -14.34
CA MET A 2 3.00 6.69 -13.32
C MET A 2 3.74 8.03 -13.28
N LYS A 3 3.01 9.13 -13.10
CA LYS A 3 3.57 10.48 -12.97
C LYS A 3 2.96 11.22 -11.78
N VAL A 4 3.60 12.32 -11.39
CA VAL A 4 3.11 13.19 -10.32
C VAL A 4 1.70 13.71 -10.66
N GLY A 5 0.79 13.61 -9.70
CA GLY A 5 -0.62 13.98 -9.84
C GLY A 5 -1.54 12.84 -10.27
N ASP A 6 -1.00 11.72 -10.74
CA ASP A 6 -1.80 10.52 -10.98
C ASP A 6 -2.27 9.92 -9.64
N LYS A 7 -3.48 9.34 -9.66
CA LYS A 7 -3.98 8.59 -8.51
C LYS A 7 -3.28 7.24 -8.41
N VAL A 8 -3.12 6.75 -7.18
CA VAL A 8 -2.65 5.39 -6.93
C VAL A 8 -3.68 4.41 -7.55
N PRO A 9 -3.23 3.37 -8.27
CA PRO A 9 -4.11 2.35 -8.81
C PRO A 9 -4.96 1.67 -7.75
N SER A 10 -6.20 1.36 -8.09
CA SER A 10 -7.05 0.50 -7.26
C SER A 10 -6.46 -0.91 -7.24
N ALA A 11 -6.19 -1.42 -6.04
CA ALA A 11 -5.69 -2.75 -5.80
C ALA A 11 -6.11 -3.23 -4.41
N THR A 12 -6.21 -4.55 -4.29
CA THR A 12 -6.43 -5.25 -3.03
C THR A 12 -5.08 -5.64 -2.44
N LEU A 13 -4.80 -5.18 -1.22
CA LEU A 13 -3.62 -5.52 -0.45
C LEU A 13 -3.99 -6.42 0.72
N TYR A 14 -3.00 -7.11 1.27
CA TYR A 14 -3.15 -7.94 2.46
C TYR A 14 -2.18 -7.48 3.54
N THR A 15 -2.68 -7.37 4.77
CA THR A 15 -1.90 -6.95 5.94
C THR A 15 -2.11 -7.93 7.08
N MET A 16 -1.12 -8.10 7.95
CA MET A 16 -1.29 -8.98 9.11
C MET A 16 -2.08 -8.24 10.20
N GLY A 17 -3.31 -8.69 10.47
CA GLY A 17 -4.14 -8.24 11.58
C GLY A 17 -4.04 -9.13 12.81
N PRO A 18 -4.73 -8.77 13.92
CA PRO A 18 -4.64 -9.49 15.20
C PRO A 18 -5.07 -10.96 15.14
N GLN A 19 -5.90 -11.34 14.16
CA GLN A 19 -6.40 -12.71 13.97
C GLN A 19 -5.89 -13.36 12.68
N GLY A 20 -4.88 -12.77 12.04
CA GLY A 20 -4.32 -13.25 10.78
C GLY A 20 -4.45 -12.24 9.65
N SER A 21 -4.25 -12.70 8.41
CA SER A 21 -4.27 -11.85 7.22
C SER A 21 -5.63 -11.17 7.03
N THR A 22 -5.60 -9.86 6.85
CA THR A 22 -6.77 -9.03 6.56
C THR A 22 -6.60 -8.36 5.20
N THR A 23 -7.72 -8.19 4.51
CA THR A 23 -7.77 -7.50 3.22
C THR A 23 -7.92 -6.00 3.43
N VAL A 24 -7.19 -5.18 2.69
CA VAL A 24 -7.31 -3.71 2.68
C VAL A 24 -7.23 -3.19 1.24
N SER A 25 -7.98 -2.15 0.88
CA SER A 25 -7.92 -1.56 -0.46
C SER A 25 -6.94 -0.38 -0.51
N THR A 26 -6.30 -0.15 -1.66
CA THR A 26 -5.48 1.06 -1.85
C THR A 26 -6.32 2.35 -1.75
N GLU A 27 -7.60 2.29 -2.10
CA GLU A 27 -8.54 3.42 -1.96
C GLU A 27 -8.72 3.84 -0.50
N GLU A 28 -8.77 2.87 0.42
CA GLU A 28 -8.83 3.14 1.86
C GLU A 28 -7.47 3.61 2.39
N VAL A 29 -6.37 2.99 1.94
CA VAL A 29 -5.01 3.36 2.37
C VAL A 29 -4.69 4.79 1.98
N PHE A 30 -5.00 5.20 0.74
CA PHE A 30 -4.73 6.51 0.14
C PHE A 30 -5.98 7.42 0.08
N ALA A 31 -6.86 7.30 1.07
CA ALA A 31 -8.10 8.08 1.15
C ALA A 31 -7.86 9.61 1.12
N PRO A 32 -8.85 10.42 0.67
CA PRO A 32 -8.76 11.88 0.73
C PRO A 32 -8.41 12.40 2.13
N ASN A 33 -7.62 13.47 2.20
CA ASN A 33 -7.14 14.09 3.45
C ASN A 33 -6.17 13.24 4.29
N LYS A 34 -5.73 12.09 3.80
CA LYS A 34 -4.67 11.29 4.42
C LYS A 34 -3.37 11.43 3.63
N LYS A 35 -2.33 11.98 4.25
CA LYS A 35 -0.99 12.00 3.65
C LYS A 35 -0.28 10.68 3.95
N VAL A 36 0.13 9.98 2.89
CA VAL A 36 0.76 8.66 2.98
C VAL A 36 2.01 8.64 2.13
N VAL A 37 3.08 8.06 2.67
CA VAL A 37 4.30 7.71 1.91
C VAL A 37 4.37 6.19 1.84
N ALA A 38 4.52 5.65 0.63
CA ALA A 38 4.64 4.21 0.41
C ALA A 38 6.04 3.89 -0.12
N PHE A 39 6.65 2.85 0.44
CA PHE A 39 7.96 2.35 0.02
C PHE A 39 7.79 0.96 -0.59
N ALA A 40 8.33 0.76 -1.79
CA ALA A 40 8.41 -0.55 -2.43
C ALA A 40 9.82 -1.12 -2.20
N LEU A 41 9.89 -2.30 -1.60
CA LEU A 41 11.14 -2.98 -1.28
C LEU A 41 11.29 -4.27 -2.11
N PRO A 42 12.52 -4.76 -2.37
CA PRO A 42 12.73 -5.95 -3.20
C PRO A 42 12.09 -7.23 -2.65
N GLY A 43 12.06 -7.40 -1.33
CA GLY A 43 11.46 -8.56 -0.70
C GLY A 43 11.85 -8.69 0.78
N ALA A 44 11.09 -9.51 1.50
CA ALA A 44 11.41 -9.85 2.89
C ALA A 44 12.73 -10.63 2.96
N PHE A 45 13.49 -10.44 4.06
CA PHE A 45 14.76 -11.12 4.32
C PHE A 45 15.86 -10.88 3.25
N THR A 46 15.76 -9.80 2.48
CA THR A 46 16.84 -9.36 1.59
C THR A 46 17.80 -8.42 2.36
N PRO A 47 19.13 -8.47 2.12
CA PRO A 47 20.08 -7.57 2.77
C PRO A 47 19.78 -6.10 2.47
N THR A 48 20.05 -5.22 3.43
CA THR A 48 19.90 -3.76 3.33
C THR A 48 21.17 -3.08 2.84
#